data_AF-A0A0P9WDK3-F1
#
_entry.id   AF-A0A0P9WDK3-F1
#
_cell.length_a   1.000
_cell.length_b   1.000
_cell.length_c   1.000
_cell.angle_alpha   90.00
_cell.angle_beta   90.00
_cell.angle_gamma   90.00
#
_symmetry.space_group_name_H-M   'P 1'
#
loop_
_entity.id
_entity.type
_entity.pdbx_description
1 polymer ?
#
loop_
_entity_poly.entity_id
_entity_poly.type
_entity_poly.pdbx_seq_one_letter_code
_entity_poly.pdbx_strand_id
1 'polypeptide(L)'
;MKIQVQYFARYREVLGLDSESVEGEFATLDTLRQALLQRGEAWQVLAEQNLMCARNQELCKPTEPLSDGDEVAFFPPVTGG
;
A
#
# COMPACT_ATOMS: atom_id res chain seq x y z
N MET A 1 -3.89 5.27 -14.31
CA MET A 1 -3.85 6.18 -13.17
C MET A 1 -2.51 6.06 -12.46
N LYS A 2 -2.03 7.15 -11.88
CA LYS A 2 -0.80 7.24 -11.11
C LYS A 2 -1.14 7.37 -9.63
N ILE A 3 -0.58 6.49 -8.81
CA ILE A 3 -0.80 6.45 -7.37
C ILE A 3 0.53 6.56 -6.65
N GLN A 4 0.59 7.43 -5.64
CA GLN A 4 1.76 7.52 -4.79
C GLN A 4 1.62 6.51 -3.66
N VAL A 5 2.51 5.52 -3.59
CA VAL A 5 2.48 4.48 -2.55
C VAL A 5 3.59 4.75 -1.55
N GLN A 6 3.23 4.80 -0.26
CA GLN A 6 4.14 5.01 0.86
C GLN A 6 4.20 3.76 1.73
N TYR A 7 5.39 3.40 2.18
CA TYR A 7 5.64 2.23 3.02
C TYR A 7 6.23 2.66 4.35
N PHE A 8 5.73 2.10 5.44
CA PHE A 8 6.19 2.45 6.79
C PHE A 8 6.69 1.25 7.58
N ALA A 9 7.46 1.53 8.63
CA ALA A 9 8.01 0.55 9.57
C ALA A 9 8.69 -0.61 8.82
N ARG A 10 8.37 -1.85 9.19
CA ARG A 10 8.96 -3.05 8.58
C ARG A 10 8.78 -3.15 7.06
N TYR A 11 7.75 -2.53 6.48
CA TYR A 11 7.53 -2.62 5.04
C TYR A 11 8.60 -1.86 4.28
N ARG A 12 8.91 -0.62 4.65
CA ARG A 12 10.04 0.09 4.01
C ARG A 12 11.39 -0.59 4.23
N GLU A 13 11.57 -1.28 5.37
CA GLU A 13 12.81 -2.02 5.65
C GLU A 13 12.96 -3.25 4.75
N VAL A 14 11.86 -4.00 4.55
CA VAL A 14 11.85 -5.18 3.65
C VAL A 14 11.95 -4.76 2.19
N LEU A 15 11.24 -3.71 1.80
CA LEU A 15 11.20 -3.24 0.42
C LEU A 15 12.45 -2.42 0.05
N GLY A 16 13.11 -1.80 1.03
CA GLY A 16 14.26 -0.92 0.83
C GLY A 16 13.90 0.45 0.26
N LEU A 17 12.63 0.87 0.34
CA LEU A 17 12.16 2.17 -0.14
C LEU A 17 11.02 2.74 0.73
N ASP A 18 11.03 4.05 0.93
CA ASP A 18 10.00 4.76 1.70
C ASP A 18 8.73 5.02 0.87
N SER A 19 8.87 5.26 -0.44
CA SER A 19 7.73 5.46 -1.33
C SER A 19 8.08 5.22 -2.81
N GLU A 20 7.06 4.99 -3.63
CA GLU A 20 7.16 4.87 -5.08
C GLU A 20 5.91 5.40 -5.78
N SER A 21 6.04 5.74 -7.06
CA SER A 21 4.90 6.06 -7.92
C SER A 21 4.53 4.85 -8.76
N VAL A 22 3.29 4.41 -8.65
CA VAL A 22 2.77 3.24 -9.35
C VAL A 22 1.76 3.67 -10.39
N GLU A 23 2.04 3.34 -11.64
CA GLU A 23 1.13 3.58 -12.75
C GLU A 23 0.43 2.28 -13.16
N GLY A 24 -0.89 2.35 -13.35
CA GLY A 24 -1.71 1.20 -13.74
C GLY A 24 -3.19 1.50 -13.72
N GLU A 25 -4.03 0.48 -13.79
CA GLU A 25 -5.47 0.61 -13.60
C GLU A 25 -5.86 -0.09 -12.29
N PHE A 26 -6.18 0.69 -11.27
CA PHE A 26 -6.51 0.19 -9.94
C PHE A 26 -7.91 0.64 -9.57
N ALA A 27 -8.87 -0.30 -9.61
CA ALA A 27 -10.23 0.01 -9.20
C ALA A 27 -10.30 0.31 -7.69
N THR A 28 -9.50 -0.39 -6.88
CA THR A 28 -9.48 -0.28 -5.42
C THR A 28 -8.07 -0.45 -4.85
N LEU A 29 -7.91 -0.13 -3.56
CA LEU A 29 -6.69 -0.41 -2.79
C LEU A 29 -6.26 -1.87 -2.85
N ASP A 30 -7.20 -2.81 -2.80
CA ASP A 30 -6.88 -4.24 -2.89
C ASP A 30 -6.34 -4.57 -4.28
N THR A 31 -6.90 -4.02 -5.37
CA THR A 31 -6.34 -4.23 -6.71
C THR A 31 -4.92 -3.69 -6.85
N LEU A 32 -4.63 -2.52 -6.25
CA LEU A 32 -3.27 -1.98 -6.18
C LEU A 32 -2.35 -2.90 -5.37
N ARG A 33 -2.79 -3.37 -4.21
CA ARG A 33 -2.05 -4.30 -3.35
C ARG A 33 -1.74 -5.61 -4.07
N GLN A 34 -2.72 -6.20 -4.77
CA GLN A 34 -2.51 -7.41 -5.57
C GLN A 34 -1.50 -7.16 -6.69
N ALA A 35 -1.57 -6.02 -7.38
CA ALA A 35 -0.60 -5.66 -8.41
C ALA A 35 0.83 -5.53 -7.85
N LEU A 36 0.99 -4.97 -6.66
CA LEU A 36 2.28 -4.95 -5.95
C LEU A 36 2.74 -6.37 -5.62
N LEU A 37 1.88 -7.21 -5.07
CA LEU A 37 2.22 -8.60 -4.70
C LEU A 37 2.77 -9.43 -5.86
N GLN A 38 2.37 -9.13 -7.10
CA GLN A 38 2.86 -9.83 -8.29
C GLN A 38 4.29 -9.43 -8.72
N ARG A 39 4.91 -8.42 -8.10
CA ARG A 39 6.24 -7.91 -8.52
C ARG A 39 7.42 -8.75 -8.03
N GLY A 40 7.23 -9.59 -7.02
CA GLY A 40 8.28 -10.49 -6.54
C GLY A 40 8.19 -10.81 -5.05
N GLU A 41 9.21 -11.53 -4.58
CA GLU A 41 9.24 -12.10 -3.22
C GLU A 41 9.22 -11.03 -2.12
N ALA A 42 10.00 -9.95 -2.26
CA ALA A 42 10.03 -8.91 -1.24
C ALA A 42 8.65 -8.24 -1.04
N TRP A 43 7.78 -8.25 -2.06
CA TRP A 43 6.48 -7.57 -2.03
C TRP A 43 5.43 -8.42 -1.30
N GLN A 44 5.73 -9.72 -1.05
CA GLN A 44 4.89 -10.64 -0.28
C GLN A 44 4.63 -10.16 1.16
N VAL A 45 5.44 -9.25 1.68
CA VAL A 45 5.20 -8.60 2.97
C VAL A 45 3.84 -7.86 3.01
N LEU A 46 3.31 -7.44 1.86
CA LEU A 46 1.99 -6.80 1.73
C LEU A 46 0.82 -7.81 1.76
N ALA A 47 1.10 -9.12 1.82
CA ALA A 47 0.08 -10.17 1.92
C ALA A 47 -0.41 -10.41 3.36
N GLU A 48 0.22 -9.75 4.34
CA GLU A 48 -0.10 -9.94 5.75
C GLU A 48 -1.54 -9.57 6.10
N GLN A 49 -2.17 -10.42 6.91
CA GLN A 49 -3.58 -10.25 7.29
C GLN A 49 -3.84 -8.99 8.12
N ASN A 50 -2.82 -8.52 8.86
CA ASN A 50 -2.95 -7.36 9.75
C ASN A 50 -2.47 -6.06 9.10
N LEU A 51 -2.19 -6.06 7.80
CA LEU A 51 -1.81 -4.86 7.06
C LEU A 51 -2.91 -3.80 7.16
N MET A 52 -2.52 -2.60 7.63
CA MET A 52 -3.37 -1.42 7.59
C MET A 52 -3.02 -0.57 6.38
N CYS A 53 -4.04 0.11 5.85
CA CYS A 53 -3.90 1.04 4.74
C CYS A 53 -4.58 2.37 5.02
N ALA A 54 -4.03 3.44 4.46
CA ALA A 54 -4.65 4.75 4.44
C ALA A 54 -4.64 5.32 3.02
N ARG A 55 -5.67 6.10 2.68
CA ARG A 55 -5.81 6.85 1.45
C ARG A 55 -5.87 8.32 1.82
N ASN A 56 -5.02 9.15 1.22
CA ASN A 56 -4.97 10.60 1.46
C ASN A 56 -4.90 10.94 2.97
N GLN A 57 -4.07 10.20 3.70
CA GLN A 57 -3.86 10.34 5.15
C GLN A 57 -5.05 9.91 6.04
N GLU A 58 -6.08 9.29 5.45
CA GLU A 58 -7.24 8.75 6.18
C GLU A 58 -7.26 7.21 6.15
N LEU A 59 -7.54 6.59 7.30
CA LEU A 59 -7.68 5.14 7.40
C LEU A 59 -8.85 4.64 6.55
N CYS A 60 -8.57 3.69 5.68
CA CYS A 60 -9.52 3.22 4.68
C CYS A 60 -9.54 1.69 4.60
N LYS A 61 -10.56 1.16 3.94
CA LYS A 61 -10.66 -0.29 3.69
C LYS A 61 -9.98 -0.65 2.37
N PRO A 62 -9.46 -1.89 2.21
CA PRO A 62 -8.91 -2.35 0.94
C PRO A 62 -9.92 -2.31 -0.24
N THR A 63 -11.22 -2.33 0.04
CA THR A 63 -12.27 -2.25 -0.97
C THR A 63 -12.58 -0.83 -1.44
N GLU A 64 -11.93 0.19 -0.87
CA GLU A 64 -12.21 1.58 -1.20
C GLU A 64 -11.69 1.93 -2.60
N PRO A 65 -12.48 2.66 -3.41
CA PRO A 65 -12.10 2.99 -4.77
C PRO A 65 -10.97 4.00 -4.80
N LEU A 66 -10.00 3.78 -5.68
CA LEU A 66 -8.89 4.71 -5.91
C LEU A 66 -9.21 5.67 -7.06
N SER A 67 -8.59 6.85 -6.99
CA SER A 67 -8.64 7.91 -7.99
C SER A 67 -7.22 8.29 -8.42
N ASP A 68 -7.08 8.82 -9.64
CA ASP A 68 -5.80 9.29 -10.15
C ASP A 68 -5.21 10.38 -9.26
N GLY A 69 -3.93 10.24 -8.92
CA GLY A 69 -3.22 11.16 -8.01
C GLY A 69 -3.39 10.86 -6.52
N ASP A 70 -4.13 9.81 -6.13
CA ASP A 70 -4.26 9.44 -4.71
C ASP A 70 -2.92 9.05 -4.08
N GLU A 71 -2.81 9.35 -2.79
CA GLU A 71 -1.73 8.85 -1.94
C GLU A 71 -2.22 7.67 -1.10
N VAL A 72 -1.52 6.54 -1.20
CA VAL A 72 -1.80 5.32 -0.46
C VAL A 72 -0.64 5.01 0.47
N ALA A 73 -0.93 4.68 1.72
CA ALA A 73 0.05 4.24 2.69
C ALA A 73 -0.21 2.79 3.13
N PHE A 74 0.83 1.99 3.25
CA PHE A 74 0.81 0.65 3.85
C PHE A 74 1.67 0.63 5.12
N PHE A 75 1.09 0.19 6.23
CA PHE A 75 1.75 0.18 7.53
C PHE A 75 1.21 -0.94 8.44
N PRO A 76 2.06 -1.52 9.31
CA PRO A 76 1.63 -2.54 10.25
C PRO A 76 0.68 -1.90 11.29
N PRO A 77 -0.10 -2.70 12.03
CA PRO A 77 -0.95 -2.15 13.07
C PRO A 77 -0.09 -1.42 14.08
N VAL A 78 -0.48 -0.17 14.37
CA VAL A 78 0.22 0.64 15.36
C VAL A 78 -0.04 -0.01 16.72
N THR A 79 0.96 -0.69 17.27
CA THR A 79 0.95 -1.08 18.68
C THR A 79 1.17 0.21 19.47
N GLY A 80 0.09 0.92 19.76
CA GLY A 80 0.13 2.08 20.65
C GLY A 80 0.73 1.67 21.99
N GLY A 81 1.70 2.45 22.45
CA GLY A 81 2.05 2.55 23.87
C GLY A 81 1.05 3.41 24.60
#